data_AF-A0A7N0UUS6-F1
#
_entry.id   AF-A0A7N0UUS6-F1
#
_cell.length_a   1.000
_cell.length_b   1.000
_cell.length_c   1.000
_cell.angle_alpha   90.00
_cell.angle_beta   90.00
_cell.angle_gamma   90.00
#
_symmetry.space_group_name_H-M   'P 1'
#
loop_
_entity.id
_entity.type
_entity.pdbx_description
1 polymer ?
#
loop_
_entity_poly.entity_id
_entity_poly.type
_entity_poly.pdbx_seq_one_letter_code
_entity_poly.pdbx_strand_id
1 'polypeptide(L)'
;MQVIMDVVFNHTAEGNENGPILSFRGVDNSVYYMLTPKGEFYNYSGCGNTMNCNHPVVRQFILESLRYWVTDFHVDGFRFDLASIMTRGSSLWDAVNVCGSKVEGDMVTTGTPLNCPPLVDMISNDPILSGVKLIAEAWDAGGLYQVGTFPHWGVWSEWNGKYRDVVRQFVKGTDGFSGAFAECLCGSPSLYQEGGRKPWNSINFVTAHDGFTLADLVTYNEKHNTANGEENNDGENHNNSWNCGQEGEFASSYVKRLRKRQMRNFFLCLMVSQGVPMIYMGDEYGHTKGGNNNTYCHDNYINYFRWDKMEESSSDFFRFCRLMSTFRQESESLGLDDFLTAERLQWHGYLPQNPDWSESSRFVAFTLKDSIKGEFYVAFNASHMPVTIGLPERPGYKWEPLVDTGKEPPYDFLTADLPERDTAIKQYCHFLDANLYPMVSYSSIILLLVED
;
A
#
# COMPACT_ATOMS: atom_id res chain seq x y z
N MET A 1 15.03 -10.68 9.52
CA MET A 1 13.61 -10.27 9.58
C MET A 1 13.50 -9.19 10.62
N GLN A 2 12.78 -8.11 10.34
CA GLN A 2 12.53 -7.03 11.29
C GLN A 2 11.09 -7.10 11.80
N VAL A 3 10.83 -6.56 12.99
CA VAL A 3 9.50 -6.52 13.61
C VAL A 3 9.03 -5.07 13.67
N ILE A 4 7.92 -4.78 12.99
CA ILE A 4 7.23 -3.49 13.04
C ILE A 4 5.89 -3.71 13.74
N MET A 5 5.62 -2.94 14.78
CA MET A 5 4.36 -3.04 15.53
C MET A 5 3.36 -2.00 15.05
N ASP A 6 2.13 -2.44 14.77
CA ASP A 6 0.99 -1.54 14.62
C ASP A 6 0.58 -1.02 16.01
N VAL A 7 0.53 0.29 16.18
CA VAL A 7 0.26 0.95 17.46
C VAL A 7 -0.91 1.93 17.36
N VAL A 8 -1.84 1.78 18.30
CA VAL A 8 -3.07 2.57 18.38
C VAL A 8 -2.96 3.53 19.57
N PHE A 9 -2.36 4.70 19.33
CA PHE A 9 -2.30 5.77 20.33
C PHE A 9 -3.41 6.82 20.16
N ASN A 10 -4.22 6.71 19.11
CA ASN A 10 -5.18 7.73 18.74
C ASN A 10 -6.52 7.61 19.52
N HIS A 11 -6.85 6.44 20.05
CA HIS A 11 -8.02 6.18 20.89
C HIS A 11 -7.76 5.01 21.85
N THR A 12 -8.74 4.70 22.71
CA THR A 12 -8.65 3.59 23.67
C THR A 12 -9.96 2.80 23.77
N ALA A 13 -9.87 1.60 24.36
CA ALA A 13 -11.02 0.73 24.62
C ALA A 13 -12.06 1.27 25.62
N GLU A 14 -11.80 2.40 26.30
CA GLU A 14 -12.77 2.99 27.25
C GLU A 14 -13.98 3.64 26.54
N GLY A 15 -13.96 3.78 25.22
CA GLY A 15 -15.06 4.35 24.43
C GLY A 15 -15.41 5.79 24.84
N ASN A 16 -16.67 6.19 24.63
CA ASN A 16 -17.20 7.48 25.09
C ASN A 16 -17.72 7.39 26.55
N GLU A 17 -18.55 8.34 26.98
CA GLU A 17 -19.15 8.36 28.32
C GLU A 17 -19.98 7.13 28.68
N ASN A 18 -20.48 6.39 27.67
CA ASN A 18 -21.23 5.15 27.86
C ASN A 18 -20.33 3.90 27.87
N GLY A 19 -19.02 4.06 27.62
CA GLY A 19 -18.04 2.98 27.64
C GLY A 19 -17.55 2.66 29.07
N PRO A 20 -16.75 1.60 29.22
CA PRO A 20 -16.27 1.15 30.52
C PRO A 20 -15.20 2.08 31.11
N ILE A 21 -15.08 2.08 32.45
CA ILE A 21 -13.96 2.71 33.15
C ILE A 21 -12.98 1.62 33.57
N LEU A 22 -11.81 1.58 32.92
CA LEU A 22 -10.78 0.55 33.04
C LEU A 22 -9.44 1.12 33.55
N SER A 23 -9.07 2.32 33.11
CA SER A 23 -7.75 2.93 33.36
C SER A 23 -7.82 4.46 33.31
N PHE A 24 -7.54 5.08 32.15
CA PHE A 24 -7.23 6.50 32.00
C PHE A 24 -8.34 7.43 32.50
N ARG A 25 -9.60 7.12 32.19
CA ARG A 25 -10.78 7.87 32.62
C ARG A 25 -10.89 7.91 34.15
N GLY A 26 -10.57 6.80 34.82
CA GLY A 26 -10.60 6.70 36.28
C GLY A 26 -9.41 7.37 36.96
N VAL A 27 -8.28 7.51 36.26
CA VAL A 27 -7.07 8.17 36.77
C VAL A 27 -7.18 9.69 36.60
N ASP A 28 -7.34 10.17 35.37
CA ASP A 28 -7.57 11.59 35.06
C ASP A 28 -8.14 11.77 33.65
N ASN A 29 -9.47 11.80 33.55
CA ASN A 29 -10.18 11.91 32.26
C ASN A 29 -9.79 13.14 31.44
N SER A 30 -9.59 14.30 32.09
CA SER A 30 -9.29 15.57 31.42
C SER A 30 -7.87 15.65 30.87
N VAL A 31 -6.94 14.90 31.45
CA VAL A 31 -5.56 14.80 30.99
C VAL A 31 -5.46 13.86 29.79
N TYR A 32 -6.06 12.66 29.90
CA TYR A 32 -5.84 11.60 28.92
C TYR A 32 -6.73 11.70 27.68
N TYR A 33 -7.94 12.26 27.78
CA TYR A 33 -8.86 12.35 26.65
C TYR A 33 -9.06 13.78 26.17
N MET A 34 -9.27 13.91 24.86
CA MET A 34 -9.63 15.18 24.25
C MET A 34 -11.11 15.45 24.51
N LEU A 35 -11.41 16.53 25.24
CA LEU A 35 -12.76 16.86 25.70
C LEU A 35 -13.21 18.24 25.26
N THR A 36 -14.50 18.39 24.98
CA THR A 36 -15.14 19.71 24.82
C THR A 36 -15.23 20.42 26.18
N PRO A 37 -15.43 21.75 26.23
CA PRO A 37 -15.61 22.46 27.50
C PRO A 37 -16.78 21.96 28.37
N LYS A 38 -17.70 21.17 27.81
CA LYS A 38 -18.81 20.53 28.53
C LYS A 38 -18.48 19.13 29.05
N GLY A 39 -17.28 18.63 28.76
CA GLY A 39 -16.83 17.27 29.13
C GLY A 39 -17.21 16.18 28.13
N GLU A 40 -17.72 16.54 26.94
CA GLU A 40 -18.03 15.55 25.89
C GLU A 40 -16.73 15.10 25.21
N PHE A 41 -16.66 13.83 24.79
CA PHE A 41 -15.48 13.30 24.11
C PHE A 41 -15.41 13.74 22.65
N TYR A 42 -14.26 14.25 22.21
CA TYR A 42 -13.98 14.35 20.78
C TYR A 42 -13.81 12.95 20.18
N ASN A 43 -14.29 12.76 18.95
CA ASN A 43 -14.29 11.47 18.27
C ASN A 43 -13.64 11.53 16.88
N TYR A 44 -12.42 12.05 16.79
CA TYR A 44 -11.65 12.06 15.55
C TYR A 44 -11.21 10.65 15.10
N SER A 45 -11.20 9.67 16.01
CA SER A 45 -10.91 8.26 15.72
C SER A 45 -12.10 7.52 15.09
N GLY A 46 -13.33 7.97 15.32
CA GLY A 46 -14.54 7.22 15.01
C GLY A 46 -14.90 6.15 16.05
N CYS A 47 -14.07 5.91 17.05
CA CYS A 47 -14.20 4.82 18.03
C CYS A 47 -14.73 5.26 19.42
N GLY A 48 -15.29 6.47 19.51
CA GLY A 48 -15.98 7.02 20.69
C GLY A 48 -15.14 7.98 21.53
N ASN A 49 -13.81 7.91 21.48
CA ASN A 49 -12.92 8.87 22.13
C ASN A 49 -11.72 9.22 21.25
N THR A 50 -11.00 10.27 21.63
CA THR A 50 -9.72 10.64 21.05
C THR A 50 -8.73 10.86 22.17
N MET A 51 -7.57 10.22 22.08
CA MET A 51 -6.49 10.40 23.04
C MET A 51 -5.92 11.81 22.95
N ASN A 52 -5.61 12.43 24.08
CA ASN A 52 -5.11 13.81 24.14
C ASN A 52 -3.59 13.87 23.84
N CYS A 53 -3.19 13.37 22.67
CA CYS A 53 -1.81 13.03 22.32
C CYS A 53 -0.75 14.12 22.62
N ASN A 54 -1.08 15.39 22.39
CA ASN A 54 -0.13 16.50 22.60
C ASN A 54 -0.14 17.09 24.02
N HIS A 55 -1.02 16.62 24.92
CA HIS A 55 -0.99 17.01 26.32
C HIS A 55 0.33 16.56 26.98
N PRO A 56 0.98 17.39 27.83
CA PRO A 56 2.33 17.10 28.35
C PRO A 56 2.52 15.74 29.02
N VAL A 57 1.52 15.27 29.78
CA VAL A 57 1.57 13.95 30.44
C VAL A 57 1.39 12.81 29.42
N VAL A 58 0.47 12.98 28.47
CA VAL A 58 0.14 11.95 27.47
C VAL A 58 1.27 11.76 26.47
N ARG A 59 1.90 12.85 26.01
CA ARG A 59 3.05 12.74 25.11
C ARG A 59 4.24 12.02 25.76
N GLN A 60 4.46 12.23 27.06
CA GLN A 60 5.49 11.52 27.81
C GLN A 60 5.16 10.03 27.93
N PHE A 61 3.91 9.70 28.25
CA PHE A 61 3.42 8.31 28.29
C PHE A 61 3.64 7.59 26.94
N ILE A 62 3.28 8.22 25.82
CA ILE A 62 3.46 7.62 24.48
C ILE A 62 4.95 7.42 24.19
N LEU A 63 5.79 8.41 24.46
CA LEU A 63 7.24 8.30 24.23
C LEU A 63 7.88 7.20 25.07
N GLU A 64 7.52 7.09 26.34
CA GLU A 64 8.00 6.02 27.23
C GLU A 64 7.54 4.64 26.79
N SER A 65 6.29 4.51 26.32
CA SER A 65 5.77 3.27 25.75
C SER A 65 6.58 2.82 24.53
N LEU A 66 6.84 3.73 23.58
CA LEU A 66 7.65 3.42 22.40
C LEU A 66 9.08 3.00 22.78
N ARG A 67 9.71 3.73 23.70
CA ARG A 67 11.05 3.39 24.20
C ARG A 67 11.05 1.99 24.82
N TYR A 68 10.07 1.68 25.68
CA TYR A 68 9.95 0.38 26.32
C TYR A 68 9.88 -0.78 25.31
N TRP A 69 9.07 -0.66 24.25
CA TRP A 69 9.02 -1.69 23.20
C TRP A 69 10.34 -1.85 22.45
N VAL A 70 11.09 -0.77 22.25
CA VAL A 70 12.40 -0.82 21.60
C VAL A 70 13.47 -1.39 22.53
N THR A 71 13.54 -0.93 23.78
CA THR A 71 14.62 -1.30 24.72
C THR A 71 14.44 -2.68 25.30
N ASP A 72 13.21 -3.08 25.62
CA ASP A 72 12.94 -4.31 26.35
C ASP A 72 12.57 -5.47 25.41
N PHE A 73 11.97 -5.16 24.25
CA PHE A 73 11.53 -6.18 23.27
C PHE A 73 12.27 -6.11 21.94
N HIS A 74 13.17 -5.14 21.74
CA HIS A 74 13.98 -4.98 20.52
C HIS A 74 13.13 -4.86 19.24
N VAL A 75 12.00 -4.15 19.32
CA VAL A 75 11.15 -3.82 18.15
C VAL A 75 11.90 -2.88 17.20
N ASP A 76 11.85 -3.14 15.89
CA ASP A 76 12.59 -2.40 14.86
C ASP A 76 11.83 -1.16 14.33
N GLY A 77 10.51 -1.08 14.56
CA GLY A 77 9.68 -0.03 13.99
C GLY A 77 8.25 -0.01 14.50
N PHE A 78 7.55 1.07 14.17
CA PHE A 78 6.14 1.29 14.50
C PHE A 78 5.36 1.80 13.30
N ARG A 79 4.17 1.25 13.08
CA ARG A 79 3.13 1.83 12.21
C ARG A 79 2.06 2.44 13.12
N PHE A 80 1.82 3.74 12.96
CA PHE A 80 0.90 4.50 13.78
C PHE A 80 -0.45 4.57 13.10
N ASP A 81 -1.44 3.95 13.73
CA ASP A 81 -2.85 3.99 13.34
C ASP A 81 -3.42 5.41 13.47
N LEU A 82 -4.15 5.86 12.45
CA LEU A 82 -4.74 7.20 12.33
C LEU A 82 -3.82 8.32 12.87
N ALA A 83 -2.57 8.32 12.39
CA ALA A 83 -1.47 9.14 12.92
C ALA A 83 -1.77 10.64 12.87
N SER A 84 -2.68 11.09 12.00
CA SER A 84 -3.11 12.50 11.95
C SER A 84 -3.65 13.02 13.29
N ILE A 85 -4.22 12.17 14.14
CA ILE A 85 -4.67 12.56 15.48
C ILE A 85 -3.49 13.04 16.35
N MET A 86 -2.30 12.49 16.18
CA MET A 86 -1.08 12.94 16.87
C MET A 86 -0.67 14.36 16.46
N THR A 87 -1.20 14.88 15.36
CA THR A 87 -0.95 16.26 14.92
C THR A 87 -1.92 17.26 15.52
N ARG A 88 -3.04 16.83 16.11
CA ARG A 88 -4.10 17.72 16.59
C ARG A 88 -3.75 18.37 17.94
N GLY A 89 -4.09 19.65 18.08
CA GLY A 89 -3.95 20.42 19.32
C GLY A 89 -4.76 19.80 20.47
N SER A 90 -4.16 19.74 21.65
CA SER A 90 -4.74 19.14 22.86
C SER A 90 -5.85 19.97 23.47
N SER A 91 -6.79 19.35 24.19
CA SER A 91 -7.64 20.08 25.13
C SER A 91 -6.87 20.36 26.41
N LEU A 92 -6.81 21.62 26.83
CA LEU A 92 -6.21 22.04 28.10
C LEU A 92 -7.30 22.47 29.08
N TRP A 93 -7.17 22.03 30.33
CA TRP A 93 -8.08 22.38 31.42
C TRP A 93 -7.29 23.09 32.51
N ASP A 94 -7.74 24.28 32.91
CA ASP A 94 -7.18 25.00 34.04
C ASP A 94 -7.89 24.53 35.33
N ALA A 95 -7.12 23.97 36.27
CA ALA A 95 -7.61 23.51 37.57
C ALA A 95 -8.27 24.63 38.40
N VAL A 96 -7.97 25.90 38.12
CA VAL A 96 -8.55 27.07 38.79
C VAL A 96 -9.83 27.58 38.08
N ASN A 97 -10.12 27.07 36.88
CA ASN A 97 -11.15 27.61 35.98
C ASN A 97 -12.16 26.54 35.54
N VAL A 98 -12.66 25.77 36.50
CA VAL A 98 -13.67 24.70 36.33
C VAL A 98 -14.97 25.19 35.66
N CYS A 99 -15.21 26.51 35.59
CA CYS A 99 -16.37 27.12 34.91
C CYS A 99 -16.04 27.83 33.57
N GLY A 100 -14.92 27.51 32.91
CA GLY A 100 -14.76 27.77 31.47
C GLY A 100 -14.47 29.22 31.07
N SER A 101 -13.72 29.98 31.87
CA SER A 101 -13.10 31.19 31.32
C SER A 101 -11.97 30.78 30.38
N LYS A 102 -11.89 31.39 29.19
CA LYS A 102 -10.76 31.20 28.26
C LYS A 102 -9.44 31.41 29.01
N VAL A 103 -8.56 30.42 28.96
CA VAL A 103 -7.18 30.60 29.41
C VAL A 103 -6.56 31.67 28.51
N GLU A 104 -6.14 32.79 29.12
CA GLU A 104 -5.44 33.86 28.42
C GLU A 104 -4.11 33.30 27.87
N GLY A 105 -4.03 33.11 26.55
CA GLY A 105 -2.80 32.66 25.87
C GLY A 105 -2.92 31.40 25.00
N ASP A 106 -4.01 30.64 25.10
CA ASP A 106 -4.19 29.46 24.24
C ASP A 106 -4.84 29.87 22.90
N MET A 107 -3.99 30.24 21.94
CA MET A 107 -4.43 30.72 20.62
C MET A 107 -4.84 29.59 19.67
N VAL A 108 -4.63 28.32 20.04
CA VAL A 108 -4.90 27.16 19.19
C VAL A 108 -6.17 26.46 19.65
N THR A 109 -7.16 26.36 18.77
CA THR A 109 -8.39 25.62 19.04
C THR A 109 -8.08 24.12 19.21
N THR A 110 -8.66 23.48 20.23
CA THR A 110 -8.61 22.01 20.39
C THR A 110 -8.96 21.31 19.08
N GLY A 111 -8.17 20.32 18.69
CA GLY A 111 -8.37 19.57 17.46
C GLY A 111 -7.73 20.19 16.21
N THR A 112 -7.22 21.42 16.26
CA THR A 112 -6.51 22.04 15.13
C THR A 112 -5.23 21.27 14.81
N PRO A 113 -5.01 20.85 13.55
CA PRO A 113 -3.77 20.21 13.14
C PRO A 113 -2.59 21.18 13.26
N LEU A 114 -1.56 20.78 13.98
CA LEU A 114 -0.35 21.55 14.22
C LEU A 114 0.66 21.27 13.11
N ASN A 115 1.35 22.32 12.65
CA ASN A 115 2.47 22.16 11.72
C ASN A 115 3.69 21.50 12.40
N CYS A 116 3.89 21.77 13.69
CA CYS A 116 4.97 21.22 14.50
C CYS A 116 4.37 20.60 15.78
N PRO A 117 3.73 19.42 15.69
CA PRO A 117 3.12 18.77 16.84
C PRO A 117 4.21 18.27 17.81
N PRO A 118 4.19 18.68 19.09
CA PRO A 118 5.23 18.35 20.06
C PRO A 118 5.46 16.84 20.24
N LEU A 119 4.41 16.02 20.17
CA LEU A 119 4.58 14.57 20.27
C LEU A 119 5.41 14.01 19.12
N VAL A 120 5.11 14.39 17.88
CA VAL A 120 5.84 13.87 16.70
C VAL A 120 7.27 14.40 16.69
N ASP A 121 7.48 15.65 17.10
CA ASP A 121 8.82 16.24 17.29
C ASP A 121 9.65 15.43 18.30
N MET A 122 9.05 15.11 19.45
CA MET A 122 9.69 14.31 20.50
C MET A 122 10.04 12.90 20.00
N ILE A 123 9.14 12.22 19.30
CA ILE A 123 9.39 10.88 18.76
C ILE A 123 10.52 10.92 17.71
N SER A 124 10.48 11.91 16.82
CA SER A 124 11.41 12.01 15.68
C SER A 124 12.85 12.34 16.11
N ASN A 125 13.02 13.07 17.21
CA ASN A 125 14.32 13.51 17.71
C ASN A 125 14.79 12.72 18.94
N ASP A 126 14.10 11.63 19.30
CA ASP A 126 14.46 10.82 20.44
C ASP A 126 15.74 9.99 20.18
N PRO A 127 16.78 10.06 21.03
CA PRO A 127 18.01 9.30 20.82
C PRO A 127 17.85 7.78 20.87
N ILE A 128 16.86 7.25 21.58
CA ILE A 128 16.59 5.81 21.65
C ILE A 128 15.84 5.37 20.38
N LEU A 129 14.99 6.24 19.82
CA LEU A 129 14.20 5.93 18.62
C LEU A 129 14.89 6.30 17.30
N SER A 130 16.10 6.87 17.33
CA SER A 130 16.76 7.42 16.12
C SER A 130 17.01 6.41 14.99
N GLY A 131 17.11 5.11 15.32
CA GLY A 131 17.28 4.02 14.35
C GLY A 131 16.00 3.24 14.03
N VAL A 132 14.88 3.62 14.65
CA VAL A 132 13.60 2.91 14.59
C VAL A 132 12.81 3.41 13.37
N LYS A 133 12.16 2.49 12.66
CA LYS A 133 11.32 2.85 11.50
C LYS A 133 9.99 3.40 11.95
N LEU A 134 9.62 4.59 11.48
CA LEU A 134 8.36 5.24 11.83
C LEU A 134 7.48 5.34 10.58
N ILE A 135 6.27 4.77 10.64
CA ILE A 135 5.33 4.71 9.53
C ILE A 135 4.00 5.32 9.97
N ALA A 136 3.49 6.31 9.24
CA ALA A 136 2.22 6.95 9.54
C ALA A 136 1.10 6.48 8.62
N GLU A 137 -0.05 6.13 9.19
CA GLU A 137 -1.33 6.24 8.50
C GLU A 137 -1.80 7.70 8.59
N ALA A 138 -1.42 8.50 7.60
CA ALA A 138 -1.54 9.96 7.66
C ALA A 138 -2.96 10.47 7.33
N TRP A 139 -3.99 9.93 7.99
CA TRP A 139 -5.36 10.43 7.99
C TRP A 139 -6.08 10.13 9.30
N ASP A 140 -7.30 10.67 9.47
CA ASP A 140 -8.21 10.28 10.57
C ASP A 140 -9.69 10.29 10.15
N ALA A 141 -10.55 9.70 10.98
CA ALA A 141 -11.99 9.63 10.73
C ALA A 141 -12.72 10.98 10.86
N GLY A 142 -12.01 12.02 11.33
CA GLY A 142 -12.46 13.42 11.31
C GLY A 142 -12.35 14.09 9.95
N GLY A 143 -11.90 13.36 8.91
CA GLY A 143 -11.76 13.86 7.54
C GLY A 143 -10.45 14.58 7.26
N LEU A 144 -9.47 14.53 8.17
CA LEU A 144 -8.14 15.07 7.93
C LEU A 144 -7.32 14.07 7.10
N TYR A 145 -6.68 14.56 6.04
CA TYR A 145 -5.83 13.77 5.15
C TYR A 145 -4.49 14.49 4.98
N GLN A 146 -3.39 13.84 5.34
CA GLN A 146 -2.04 14.40 5.40
C GLN A 146 -1.01 13.59 4.63
N VAL A 147 -1.41 12.62 3.79
CA VAL A 147 -0.47 11.91 2.92
C VAL A 147 0.26 12.92 2.02
N GLY A 148 1.58 12.79 1.92
CA GLY A 148 2.46 13.76 1.24
C GLY A 148 2.87 14.95 2.12
N THR A 149 2.24 15.16 3.29
CA THR A 149 2.43 16.35 4.12
C THR A 149 2.49 16.06 5.63
N PHE A 150 2.59 14.80 6.06
CA PHE A 150 2.71 14.48 7.49
C PHE A 150 4.01 15.09 8.06
N PRO A 151 3.97 15.72 9.25
CA PRO A 151 5.17 16.24 9.90
C PRO A 151 6.21 15.12 10.11
N HIS A 152 7.33 15.17 9.39
CA HIS A 152 8.17 13.96 9.21
C HIS A 152 9.62 14.09 9.66
N TRP A 153 10.20 15.28 9.89
CA TRP A 153 11.62 15.45 10.28
C TRP A 153 12.65 14.62 9.47
N GLY A 154 12.31 14.23 8.25
CA GLY A 154 13.09 13.32 7.40
C GLY A 154 13.05 11.83 7.76
N VAL A 155 12.34 11.41 8.83
CA VAL A 155 12.42 10.05 9.39
C VAL A 155 11.12 9.23 9.29
N TRP A 156 10.01 9.83 8.87
CA TRP A 156 8.73 9.14 8.72
C TRP A 156 8.43 8.71 7.28
N SER A 157 8.03 7.45 7.12
CA SER A 157 7.35 6.94 5.92
C SER A 157 5.84 6.98 6.13
N GLU A 158 5.07 6.87 5.05
CA GLU A 158 3.61 6.96 5.07
C GLU A 158 2.98 5.80 4.28
N TRP A 159 1.85 5.30 4.77
CA TRP A 159 0.96 4.48 3.95
C TRP A 159 0.43 5.29 2.78
N ASN A 160 0.83 4.92 1.56
CA ASN A 160 0.45 5.63 0.36
C ASN A 160 -0.92 5.15 -0.17
N GLY A 161 -2.00 5.71 0.39
CA GLY A 161 -3.36 5.45 -0.08
C GLY A 161 -3.60 5.86 -1.54
N LYS A 162 -2.90 6.88 -2.04
CA LYS A 162 -2.99 7.30 -3.45
C LYS A 162 -2.43 6.23 -4.39
N TYR A 163 -1.33 5.57 -4.02
CA TYR A 163 -0.78 4.43 -4.76
C TYR A 163 -1.83 3.33 -4.92
N ARG A 164 -2.45 2.92 -3.79
CA ARG A 164 -3.53 1.91 -3.79
C ARG A 164 -4.62 2.25 -4.80
N ASP A 165 -5.14 3.47 -4.73
CA ASP A 165 -6.29 3.87 -5.54
C ASP A 165 -5.95 3.98 -7.02
N VAL A 166 -4.81 4.59 -7.36
CA VAL A 166 -4.35 4.74 -8.75
C VAL A 166 -4.04 3.39 -9.38
N VAL A 167 -3.33 2.50 -8.67
CA VAL A 167 -2.99 1.17 -9.18
C VAL A 167 -4.26 0.35 -9.40
N ARG A 168 -5.21 0.37 -8.46
CA ARG A 168 -6.53 -0.27 -8.62
C ARG A 168 -7.28 0.22 -9.85
N GLN A 169 -7.34 1.54 -10.04
CA GLN A 169 -8.02 2.15 -11.19
C GLN A 169 -7.35 1.84 -12.53
N PHE A 170 -6.03 1.95 -12.62
CA PHE A 170 -5.30 1.68 -13.85
C PHE A 170 -5.38 0.22 -14.25
N VAL A 171 -5.06 -0.71 -13.34
CA VAL A 171 -4.97 -2.15 -13.64
C VAL A 171 -6.33 -2.74 -14.03
N LYS A 172 -7.46 -2.22 -13.50
CA LYS A 172 -8.80 -2.63 -13.96
C LYS A 172 -9.23 -2.01 -15.31
N GLY A 173 -8.42 -1.11 -15.86
CA GLY A 173 -8.64 -0.52 -17.18
C GLY A 173 -9.54 0.71 -17.19
N THR A 174 -9.30 1.67 -16.29
CA THR A 174 -10.08 2.93 -16.19
C THR A 174 -9.40 4.09 -16.92
N ASP A 175 -10.19 4.99 -17.51
CA ASP A 175 -9.71 6.21 -18.18
C ASP A 175 -9.05 7.18 -17.19
N GLY A 176 -8.01 7.88 -17.66
CA GLY A 176 -7.39 9.01 -16.96
C GLY A 176 -6.24 8.65 -16.01
N PHE A 177 -5.82 7.39 -15.92
CA PHE A 177 -4.88 6.94 -14.87
C PHE A 177 -3.45 6.61 -15.33
N SER A 178 -3.14 6.60 -16.64
CA SER A 178 -1.81 6.17 -17.12
C SER A 178 -0.64 7.00 -16.57
N GLY A 179 -0.76 8.34 -16.58
CA GLY A 179 0.27 9.24 -16.04
C GLY A 179 0.42 9.10 -14.52
N ALA A 180 -0.69 9.06 -13.78
CA ALA A 180 -0.66 8.85 -12.33
C ALA A 180 -0.07 7.48 -11.95
N PHE A 181 -0.35 6.44 -12.76
CA PHE A 181 0.23 5.12 -12.59
C PHE A 181 1.75 5.12 -12.80
N ALA A 182 2.24 5.86 -13.81
CA ALA A 182 3.67 6.07 -14.01
C ALA A 182 4.33 6.80 -12.82
N GLU A 183 3.67 7.78 -12.22
CA GLU A 183 4.16 8.40 -10.98
C GLU A 183 4.25 7.38 -9.82
N CYS A 184 3.27 6.49 -9.69
CA CYS A 184 3.28 5.44 -8.68
C CYS A 184 4.44 4.46 -8.86
N LEU A 185 4.73 4.06 -10.11
CA LEU A 185 5.90 3.23 -10.44
C LEU A 185 7.23 3.90 -10.06
N CYS A 186 7.29 5.24 -10.11
CA CYS A 186 8.47 6.02 -9.69
C CYS A 186 8.52 6.35 -8.19
N GLY A 187 7.65 5.79 -7.35
CA GLY A 187 7.66 6.04 -5.90
C GLY A 187 6.94 7.32 -5.49
N SER A 188 5.99 7.78 -6.32
CA SER A 188 5.14 8.95 -6.08
C SER A 188 5.92 10.25 -5.82
N PRO A 189 6.80 10.69 -6.75
CA PRO A 189 7.56 11.93 -6.59
C PRO A 189 6.68 13.16 -6.36
N SER A 190 5.47 13.19 -6.95
CA SER A 190 4.48 14.27 -6.74
C SER A 190 4.01 14.42 -5.28
N LEU A 191 4.17 13.39 -4.45
CA LEU A 191 3.85 13.44 -3.01
C LEU A 191 5.07 13.73 -2.14
N TYR A 192 6.24 13.22 -2.51
CA TYR A 192 7.38 13.12 -1.59
C TYR A 192 8.59 13.96 -2.01
N GLN A 193 8.82 14.19 -3.31
CA GLN A 193 10.07 14.77 -3.80
C GLN A 193 10.23 16.26 -3.41
N GLU A 194 9.19 17.07 -3.60
CA GLU A 194 9.24 18.52 -3.29
C GLU A 194 9.47 18.79 -1.80
N GLY A 195 8.96 17.92 -0.92
CA GLY A 195 9.14 17.99 0.53
C GLY A 195 10.50 17.50 1.04
N GLY A 196 11.46 17.23 0.16
CA GLY A 196 12.80 16.74 0.54
C GLY A 196 12.82 15.29 1.01
N ARG A 197 11.77 14.51 0.70
CA ARG A 197 11.67 13.08 1.00
C ARG A 197 12.17 12.23 -0.16
N LYS A 198 12.23 10.93 0.05
CA LYS A 198 12.78 9.90 -0.82
C LYS A 198 11.70 8.89 -1.23
N PRO A 199 11.93 8.05 -2.25
CA PRO A 199 10.95 7.03 -2.66
C PRO A 199 10.54 6.09 -1.51
N TRP A 200 11.48 5.74 -0.62
CA TRP A 200 11.21 4.85 0.52
C TRP A 200 10.31 5.47 1.60
N ASN A 201 10.02 6.78 1.54
CA ASN A 201 8.96 7.38 2.36
C ASN A 201 7.56 6.92 1.92
N SER A 202 7.42 6.34 0.72
CA SER A 202 6.19 5.73 0.25
C SER A 202 6.13 4.25 0.63
N ILE A 203 5.22 3.90 1.56
CA ILE A 203 4.81 2.51 1.76
C ILE A 203 3.69 2.21 0.75
N ASN A 204 4.05 1.48 -0.30
CA ASN A 204 3.14 1.11 -1.38
C ASN A 204 2.36 -0.14 -0.98
N PHE A 205 1.05 -0.12 -1.20
CA PHE A 205 0.21 -1.30 -0.98
C PHE A 205 -0.98 -1.28 -1.95
N VAL A 206 -1.39 -2.46 -2.38
CA VAL A 206 -2.63 -2.63 -3.18
C VAL A 206 -3.80 -2.97 -2.26
N THR A 207 -3.53 -3.60 -1.14
CA THR A 207 -4.49 -4.21 -0.21
C THR A 207 -3.90 -4.20 1.20
N ALA A 208 -4.76 -4.20 2.20
CA ALA A 208 -4.40 -4.19 3.62
C ALA A 208 -5.38 -5.10 4.37
N HIS A 209 -5.29 -5.11 5.71
CA HIS A 209 -6.29 -5.79 6.52
C HIS A 209 -7.68 -5.15 6.37
N ASP A 210 -7.70 -3.83 6.21
CA ASP A 210 -8.89 -3.07 5.81
C ASP A 210 -9.13 -3.14 4.30
N GLY A 211 -10.40 -3.23 3.94
CA GLY A 211 -10.84 -3.37 2.56
C GLY A 211 -10.78 -4.81 2.04
N PHE A 212 -10.92 -4.93 0.72
CA PHE A 212 -10.82 -6.23 0.05
C PHE A 212 -9.42 -6.83 0.13
N THR A 213 -9.38 -8.16 0.19
CA THR A 213 -8.21 -8.96 -0.20
C THR A 213 -7.90 -8.78 -1.67
N LEU A 214 -6.72 -9.22 -2.13
CA LEU A 214 -6.34 -9.15 -3.52
C LEU A 214 -7.24 -10.03 -4.42
N ALA A 215 -7.67 -11.19 -3.91
CA ALA A 215 -8.59 -12.06 -4.63
C ALA A 215 -10.00 -11.46 -4.69
N ASP A 216 -10.47 -10.81 -3.62
CA ASP A 216 -11.79 -10.19 -3.59
C ASP A 216 -11.85 -8.93 -4.45
N LEU A 217 -10.74 -8.18 -4.54
CA LEU A 217 -10.60 -7.00 -5.41
C LEU A 217 -10.90 -7.30 -6.89
N VAL A 218 -10.63 -8.52 -7.34
CA VAL A 218 -10.88 -8.97 -8.71
C VAL A 218 -12.16 -9.82 -8.84
N THR A 219 -12.89 -10.03 -7.74
CA THR A 219 -14.04 -10.94 -7.66
C THR A 219 -15.35 -10.23 -7.34
N TYR A 220 -15.30 -9.08 -6.66
CA TYR A 220 -16.47 -8.34 -6.18
C TYR A 220 -16.41 -6.88 -6.59
N ASN A 221 -17.54 -6.35 -7.09
CA ASN A 221 -17.73 -4.92 -7.29
C ASN A 221 -18.20 -4.24 -6.00
N GLU A 222 -19.05 -4.92 -5.23
CA GLU A 222 -19.68 -4.38 -4.03
C GLU A 222 -19.20 -5.13 -2.78
N LYS A 223 -19.21 -4.46 -1.63
CA LYS A 223 -18.91 -5.08 -0.34
C LYS A 223 -20.08 -5.93 0.17
N HIS A 224 -19.77 -7.05 0.82
CA HIS A 224 -20.71 -8.03 1.38
C HIS A 224 -20.43 -8.23 2.88
N ASN A 225 -20.68 -7.18 3.67
CA ASN A 225 -20.36 -7.08 5.09
C ASN A 225 -21.55 -7.40 6.01
N THR A 226 -22.64 -7.96 5.49
CA THR A 226 -23.86 -8.24 6.28
C THR A 226 -23.59 -9.09 7.53
N ALA A 227 -22.57 -9.96 7.48
CA ALA A 227 -22.13 -10.77 8.62
C ALA A 227 -21.51 -9.97 9.79
N ASN A 228 -21.20 -8.68 9.59
CA ASN A 228 -20.62 -7.81 10.62
C ASN A 228 -21.67 -7.27 11.59
N GLY A 229 -22.96 -7.35 11.25
CA GLY A 229 -24.07 -6.91 12.10
C GLY A 229 -24.45 -5.43 11.97
N GLU A 230 -23.83 -4.68 11.05
CA GLU A 230 -24.07 -3.25 10.83
C GLU A 230 -24.88 -2.96 9.56
N GLU A 231 -25.68 -3.94 9.11
CA GLU A 231 -26.52 -3.84 7.90
C GLU A 231 -25.76 -3.39 6.64
N ASN A 232 -24.49 -3.80 6.50
CA ASN A 232 -23.59 -3.42 5.41
C ASN A 232 -23.21 -1.92 5.38
N ASN A 233 -23.45 -1.16 6.45
CA ASN A 233 -23.07 0.24 6.53
C ASN A 233 -21.57 0.43 6.78
N ASP A 234 -20.91 -0.55 7.39
CA ASP A 234 -19.49 -0.52 7.75
C ASP A 234 -18.56 -0.84 6.56
N GLY A 235 -17.30 -0.43 6.63
CA GLY A 235 -16.29 -0.64 5.59
C GLY A 235 -16.37 0.32 4.39
N GLU A 236 -15.36 0.26 3.51
CA GLU A 236 -15.21 1.17 2.37
C GLU A 236 -16.25 0.92 1.28
N ASN A 237 -16.86 1.99 0.75
CA ASN A 237 -17.82 1.91 -0.35
C ASN A 237 -17.12 1.97 -1.72
N HIS A 238 -16.05 2.76 -1.84
CA HIS A 238 -15.33 2.98 -3.10
C HIS A 238 -14.06 2.13 -3.18
N ASN A 239 -14.24 0.83 -3.39
CA ASN A 239 -13.13 -0.13 -3.37
C ASN A 239 -12.22 -0.07 -4.61
N ASN A 240 -12.63 0.62 -5.67
CA ASN A 240 -11.96 0.64 -6.97
C ASN A 240 -11.73 -0.77 -7.54
N SER A 241 -12.64 -1.70 -7.24
CA SER A 241 -12.56 -3.11 -7.61
C SER A 241 -13.23 -3.39 -8.97
N TRP A 242 -13.02 -4.60 -9.50
CA TRP A 242 -13.75 -5.11 -10.65
C TRP A 242 -13.87 -6.62 -10.60
N ASN A 243 -15.08 -7.15 -10.59
CA ASN A 243 -15.39 -8.58 -10.52
C ASN A 243 -14.97 -9.41 -11.76
N CYS A 244 -14.32 -8.77 -12.74
CA CYS A 244 -13.84 -9.36 -13.99
C CYS A 244 -14.96 -9.92 -14.89
N GLY A 245 -16.22 -9.54 -14.65
CA GLY A 245 -17.38 -9.82 -15.49
C GLY A 245 -18.54 -10.54 -14.79
N GLN A 246 -18.31 -11.20 -13.65
CA GLN A 246 -19.36 -11.89 -12.87
C GLN A 246 -19.09 -11.70 -11.38
N GLU A 247 -20.11 -11.44 -10.56
CA GLU A 247 -19.94 -11.21 -9.12
C GLU A 247 -19.73 -12.53 -8.36
N GLY A 248 -18.73 -12.56 -7.46
CA GLY A 248 -18.51 -13.69 -6.56
C GLY A 248 -17.74 -14.88 -7.17
N GLU A 249 -17.60 -15.94 -6.38
CA GLU A 249 -16.73 -17.09 -6.71
C GLU A 249 -17.27 -17.97 -7.87
N PHE A 250 -18.59 -18.00 -8.05
CA PHE A 250 -19.26 -18.80 -9.07
C PHE A 250 -19.25 -18.12 -10.44
N ALA A 251 -18.10 -18.18 -11.11
CA ALA A 251 -17.89 -17.58 -12.42
C ALA A 251 -17.42 -18.60 -13.48
N SER A 252 -17.57 -18.22 -14.75
CA SER A 252 -17.09 -18.96 -15.91
C SER A 252 -15.56 -19.11 -15.90
N SER A 253 -15.05 -20.11 -16.62
CA SER A 253 -13.60 -20.36 -16.69
C SER A 253 -12.82 -19.17 -17.29
N TYR A 254 -13.44 -18.42 -18.20
CA TYR A 254 -12.87 -17.19 -18.76
C TYR A 254 -12.65 -16.12 -17.69
N VAL A 255 -13.67 -15.85 -16.86
CA VAL A 255 -13.58 -14.88 -15.76
C VAL A 255 -12.52 -15.32 -14.74
N LYS A 256 -12.51 -16.60 -14.37
CA LYS A 256 -11.50 -17.14 -13.44
C LYS A 256 -10.06 -16.98 -13.96
N ARG A 257 -9.82 -17.20 -15.26
CA ARG A 257 -8.51 -16.92 -15.88
C ARG A 257 -8.17 -15.44 -15.80
N LEU A 258 -9.09 -14.55 -16.14
CA LEU A 258 -8.87 -13.10 -16.06
C LEU A 258 -8.52 -12.66 -14.62
N ARG A 259 -9.22 -13.17 -13.61
CA ARG A 259 -8.92 -12.90 -12.18
C ARG A 259 -7.50 -13.31 -11.80
N LYS A 260 -7.08 -14.54 -12.17
CA LYS A 260 -5.71 -15.01 -11.94
C LYS A 260 -4.66 -14.10 -12.58
N ARG A 261 -4.94 -13.56 -13.76
CA ARG A 261 -4.05 -12.58 -14.43
C ARG A 261 -4.04 -11.24 -13.72
N GLN A 262 -5.21 -10.72 -13.32
CA GLN A 262 -5.31 -9.45 -12.61
C GLN A 262 -4.58 -9.49 -11.25
N MET A 263 -4.70 -10.57 -10.49
CA MET A 263 -3.95 -10.75 -9.24
C MET A 263 -2.43 -10.66 -9.49
N ARG A 264 -1.93 -11.29 -10.56
CA ARG A 264 -0.52 -11.19 -10.98
C ARG A 264 -0.14 -9.79 -11.45
N ASN A 265 -1.01 -9.11 -12.19
CA ASN A 265 -0.76 -7.74 -12.65
C ASN A 265 -0.60 -6.78 -11.46
N PHE A 266 -1.46 -6.89 -10.46
CA PHE A 266 -1.36 -6.14 -9.21
C PHE A 266 -0.08 -6.46 -8.44
N PHE A 267 0.21 -7.75 -8.24
CA PHE A 267 1.41 -8.16 -7.52
C PHE A 267 2.70 -7.75 -8.23
N LEU A 268 2.75 -7.91 -9.56
CA LEU A 268 3.87 -7.48 -10.39
C LEU A 268 4.07 -5.96 -10.28
N CYS A 269 3.00 -5.17 -10.42
CA CYS A 269 3.05 -3.72 -10.24
C CYS A 269 3.66 -3.34 -8.89
N LEU A 270 3.17 -3.96 -7.80
CA LEU A 270 3.70 -3.72 -6.47
C LEU A 270 5.20 -4.05 -6.37
N MET A 271 5.63 -5.15 -6.98
CA MET A 271 7.03 -5.62 -6.92
C MET A 271 7.99 -4.87 -7.85
N VAL A 272 7.52 -4.13 -8.85
CA VAL A 272 8.37 -3.34 -9.77
C VAL A 272 8.28 -1.82 -9.55
N SER A 273 7.50 -1.36 -8.57
CA SER A 273 7.41 0.06 -8.22
C SER A 273 8.56 0.47 -7.29
N GLN A 274 9.08 1.69 -7.43
CA GLN A 274 9.94 2.29 -6.40
C GLN A 274 9.17 2.52 -5.10
N GLY A 275 9.89 2.59 -3.98
CA GLY A 275 9.32 2.67 -2.63
C GLY A 275 9.31 1.33 -1.92
N VAL A 276 8.57 1.22 -0.81
CA VAL A 276 8.57 0.02 0.04
C VAL A 276 7.25 -0.73 -0.14
N PRO A 277 7.23 -1.94 -0.74
CA PRO A 277 5.99 -2.69 -0.90
C PRO A 277 5.55 -3.35 0.41
N MET A 278 4.27 -3.25 0.72
CA MET A 278 3.60 -3.98 1.79
C MET A 278 2.63 -5.00 1.19
N ILE A 279 2.72 -6.25 1.64
CA ILE A 279 1.85 -7.35 1.25
C ILE A 279 0.94 -7.68 2.44
N TYR A 280 -0.37 -7.79 2.21
CA TYR A 280 -1.30 -8.25 3.24
C TYR A 280 -1.30 -9.77 3.33
N MET A 281 -1.39 -10.28 4.56
CA MET A 281 -1.37 -11.71 4.87
C MET A 281 -2.41 -12.48 4.04
N GLY A 282 -1.94 -13.46 3.29
CA GLY A 282 -2.75 -14.38 2.51
C GLY A 282 -3.02 -13.92 1.08
N ASP A 283 -2.73 -12.66 0.75
CA ASP A 283 -2.83 -12.21 -0.64
C ASP A 283 -1.86 -12.97 -1.54
N GLU A 284 -0.73 -13.45 -1.03
CA GLU A 284 0.27 -14.21 -1.79
C GLU A 284 -0.21 -15.59 -2.28
N TYR A 285 -1.32 -16.12 -1.74
CA TYR A 285 -1.96 -17.33 -2.25
C TYR A 285 -3.39 -17.10 -2.76
N GLY A 286 -3.88 -15.86 -2.72
CA GLY A 286 -5.24 -15.50 -3.13
C GLY A 286 -6.29 -15.78 -2.08
N HIS A 287 -6.01 -15.46 -0.81
CA HIS A 287 -6.99 -15.51 0.26
C HIS A 287 -8.24 -14.70 -0.07
N THR A 288 -9.40 -15.19 0.36
CA THR A 288 -10.70 -14.52 0.17
C THR A 288 -11.43 -14.39 1.50
N LYS A 289 -12.11 -13.26 1.67
CA LYS A 289 -13.04 -12.96 2.75
C LYS A 289 -14.50 -13.08 2.28
N GLY A 290 -14.74 -13.67 1.11
CA GLY A 290 -16.06 -13.84 0.53
C GLY A 290 -16.74 -12.52 0.14
N GLY A 291 -15.95 -11.48 -0.16
CA GLY A 291 -16.45 -10.15 -0.45
C GLY A 291 -16.74 -9.28 0.77
N ASN A 292 -16.41 -9.74 1.99
CA ASN A 292 -16.40 -8.88 3.16
C ASN A 292 -15.12 -8.02 3.18
N ASN A 293 -15.27 -6.71 3.13
CA ASN A 293 -14.15 -5.77 3.07
C ASN A 293 -13.81 -5.11 4.42
N ASN A 294 -14.40 -5.58 5.52
CA ASN A 294 -14.18 -5.03 6.85
C ASN A 294 -14.33 -6.10 7.93
N THR A 295 -13.41 -7.05 7.98
CA THR A 295 -13.56 -8.28 8.79
C THR A 295 -13.13 -8.12 10.25
N TYR A 296 -13.23 -6.91 10.82
CA TYR A 296 -12.68 -6.57 12.14
C TYR A 296 -13.23 -7.42 13.30
N CYS A 297 -14.47 -7.90 13.20
CA CYS A 297 -15.18 -8.61 14.27
C CYS A 297 -15.20 -10.14 14.15
N HIS A 298 -14.41 -10.72 13.24
CA HIS A 298 -14.43 -12.16 12.94
C HIS A 298 -13.20 -12.90 13.47
N ASP A 299 -13.39 -13.73 14.50
CA ASP A 299 -12.39 -14.70 14.95
C ASP A 299 -12.62 -16.08 14.30
N ASN A 300 -12.40 -16.15 12.99
CA ASN A 300 -12.61 -17.37 12.20
C ASN A 300 -11.76 -17.39 10.92
N TYR A 301 -11.98 -18.41 10.08
CA TYR A 301 -11.22 -18.68 8.85
C TYR A 301 -11.15 -17.52 7.84
N ILE A 302 -12.02 -16.51 7.95
CA ILE A 302 -11.99 -15.29 7.13
C ILE A 302 -10.71 -14.48 7.41
N ASN A 303 -10.22 -14.48 8.66
CA ASN A 303 -9.02 -13.74 9.07
C ASN A 303 -7.81 -14.65 9.35
N TYR A 304 -7.98 -15.97 9.33
CA TYR A 304 -6.88 -16.90 9.56
C TYR A 304 -6.07 -17.15 8.29
N PHE A 305 -4.75 -17.31 8.47
CA PHE A 305 -3.90 -17.84 7.40
C PHE A 305 -4.33 -19.26 7.04
N ARG A 306 -4.60 -19.49 5.75
CA ARG A 306 -5.08 -20.78 5.23
C ARG A 306 -3.93 -21.57 4.62
N TRP A 307 -3.21 -22.28 5.48
CA TRP A 307 -2.08 -23.14 5.09
C TRP A 307 -2.46 -24.18 4.02
N ASP A 308 -3.64 -24.77 4.14
CA ASP A 308 -4.20 -25.71 3.17
C ASP A 308 -4.36 -25.08 1.78
N LYS A 309 -4.82 -23.82 1.73
CA LYS A 309 -5.00 -23.07 0.48
C LYS A 309 -3.69 -22.57 -0.11
N MET A 310 -2.75 -22.18 0.74
CA MET A 310 -1.39 -21.85 0.32
C MET A 310 -0.74 -23.05 -0.37
N GLU A 311 -0.81 -24.25 0.21
CA GLU A 311 -0.27 -25.49 -0.38
C GLU A 311 -0.91 -25.84 -1.73
N GLU A 312 -2.25 -25.71 -1.86
CA GLU A 312 -2.97 -25.86 -3.14
C GLU A 312 -2.46 -24.89 -4.22
N SER A 313 -2.08 -23.67 -3.83
CA SER A 313 -1.59 -22.62 -4.74
C SER A 313 -0.08 -22.66 -5.00
N SER A 314 0.64 -23.59 -4.36
CA SER A 314 2.11 -23.60 -4.28
C SER A 314 2.82 -23.66 -5.63
N SER A 315 2.21 -24.32 -6.63
CA SER A 315 2.72 -24.40 -8.01
C SER A 315 2.11 -23.36 -8.97
N ASP A 316 1.20 -22.52 -8.48
CA ASP A 316 0.44 -21.51 -9.25
C ASP A 316 0.81 -20.09 -8.77
N PHE A 317 -0.11 -19.39 -8.10
CA PHE A 317 0.05 -17.97 -7.77
C PHE A 317 1.09 -17.73 -6.67
N PHE A 318 1.17 -18.61 -5.67
CA PHE A 318 2.18 -18.48 -4.62
C PHE A 318 3.60 -18.65 -5.16
N ARG A 319 3.79 -19.55 -6.14
CA ARG A 319 5.06 -19.65 -6.88
C ARG A 319 5.41 -18.32 -7.54
N PHE A 320 4.46 -17.71 -8.27
CA PHE A 320 4.66 -16.43 -8.93
C PHE A 320 5.05 -15.33 -7.93
N CYS A 321 4.31 -15.21 -6.83
CA CYS A 321 4.59 -14.22 -5.78
C CYS A 321 6.00 -14.39 -5.19
N ARG A 322 6.38 -15.61 -4.83
CA ARG A 322 7.72 -15.92 -4.30
C ARG A 322 8.83 -15.53 -5.27
N LEU A 323 8.67 -15.87 -6.55
CA LEU A 323 9.67 -15.56 -7.58
C LEU A 323 9.76 -14.07 -7.86
N MET A 324 8.62 -13.35 -7.91
CA MET A 324 8.60 -11.89 -8.06
C MET A 324 9.23 -11.16 -6.86
N SER A 325 8.98 -11.63 -5.64
CA SER A 325 9.64 -11.08 -4.44
C SER A 325 11.15 -11.30 -4.48
N THR A 326 11.60 -12.47 -4.94
CA THR A 326 13.03 -12.77 -5.13
C THR A 326 13.63 -11.86 -6.22
N PHE A 327 12.96 -11.73 -7.36
CA PHE A 327 13.38 -10.85 -8.45
C PHE A 327 13.56 -9.40 -7.98
N ARG A 328 12.60 -8.88 -7.19
CA ARG A 328 12.73 -7.54 -6.61
C ARG A 328 13.94 -7.42 -5.70
N GLN A 329 14.15 -8.37 -4.79
CA GLN A 329 15.28 -8.35 -3.85
C GLN A 329 16.64 -8.39 -4.56
N GLU A 330 16.72 -9.08 -5.70
CA GLU A 330 17.93 -9.19 -6.50
C GLU A 330 18.14 -8.02 -7.48
N SER A 331 17.18 -7.11 -7.62
CA SER A 331 17.23 -5.97 -8.55
C SER A 331 17.54 -4.68 -7.79
N GLU A 332 18.77 -4.19 -7.91
CA GLU A 332 19.20 -2.93 -7.27
C GLU A 332 18.33 -1.75 -7.67
N SER A 333 17.95 -1.70 -8.94
CA SER A 333 17.16 -0.61 -9.51
C SER A 333 15.75 -0.47 -8.94
N LEU A 334 15.23 -1.48 -8.22
CA LEU A 334 13.88 -1.47 -7.62
C LEU A 334 13.87 -1.07 -6.14
N GLY A 335 15.03 -0.75 -5.57
CA GLY A 335 15.20 -0.34 -4.18
C GLY A 335 16.10 0.88 -4.02
N LEU A 336 16.00 1.86 -4.94
CA LEU A 336 16.87 3.03 -4.94
C LEU A 336 16.55 3.99 -3.80
N ASP A 337 17.59 4.62 -3.25
CA ASP A 337 17.46 5.67 -2.24
C ASP A 337 16.92 6.98 -2.81
N ASP A 338 17.17 7.24 -4.10
CA ASP A 338 16.78 8.46 -4.81
C ASP A 338 15.75 8.17 -5.90
N PHE A 339 14.97 9.19 -6.25
CA PHE A 339 14.02 9.10 -7.36
C PHE A 339 14.71 8.77 -8.69
N LEU A 340 14.02 7.98 -9.50
CA LEU A 340 14.50 7.62 -10.84
C LEU A 340 14.68 8.86 -11.72
N THR A 341 15.77 8.85 -12.48
CA THR A 341 16.07 9.86 -13.51
C THR A 341 15.92 9.26 -14.90
N ALA A 342 15.85 10.11 -15.92
CA ALA A 342 15.78 9.70 -17.32
C ALA A 342 17.01 8.89 -17.79
N GLU A 343 18.11 8.87 -17.02
CA GLU A 343 19.28 8.05 -17.33
C GLU A 343 19.05 6.57 -17.05
N ARG A 344 18.27 6.27 -16.00
CA ARG A 344 17.95 4.92 -15.56
C ARG A 344 16.62 4.40 -16.10
N LEU A 345 15.62 5.27 -16.23
CA LEU A 345 14.27 4.89 -16.68
C LEU A 345 13.89 5.59 -17.98
N GLN A 346 13.33 4.85 -18.94
CA GLN A 346 12.74 5.40 -20.16
C GLN A 346 11.32 4.86 -20.34
N TRP A 347 10.37 5.73 -20.63
CA TRP A 347 8.98 5.35 -20.90
C TRP A 347 8.76 4.96 -22.36
N HIS A 348 7.90 3.97 -22.59
CA HIS A 348 7.51 3.50 -23.92
C HIS A 348 5.98 3.35 -24.00
N GLY A 349 5.45 3.35 -25.22
CA GLY A 349 4.07 2.95 -25.49
C GLY A 349 4.04 1.67 -26.32
N TYR A 350 3.04 1.53 -27.18
CA TYR A 350 3.03 0.45 -28.18
C TYR A 350 4.25 0.49 -29.11
N LEU A 351 4.85 1.67 -29.27
CA LEU A 351 6.14 1.87 -29.94
C LEU A 351 7.17 2.39 -28.93
N PRO A 352 8.47 2.09 -29.12
CA PRO A 352 9.53 2.56 -28.25
C PRO A 352 9.56 4.10 -28.15
N GLN A 353 9.75 4.62 -26.92
CA GLN A 353 9.90 6.07 -26.63
C GLN A 353 8.68 6.92 -27.02
N ASN A 354 7.53 6.27 -27.22
CA ASN A 354 6.28 6.93 -27.56
C ASN A 354 5.17 6.56 -26.56
N PRO A 355 5.32 6.93 -25.27
CA PRO A 355 4.30 6.64 -24.26
C PRO A 355 3.00 7.41 -24.51
N ASP A 356 1.88 6.81 -24.13
CA ASP A 356 0.55 7.43 -24.25
C ASP A 356 0.02 7.84 -22.87
N TRP A 357 -0.02 9.15 -22.62
CA TRP A 357 -0.55 9.75 -21.39
C TRP A 357 -1.94 10.35 -21.57
N SER A 358 -2.63 10.03 -22.67
CA SER A 358 -4.00 10.48 -22.90
C SER A 358 -4.98 9.83 -21.91
N GLU A 359 -6.16 10.45 -21.77
CA GLU A 359 -7.23 9.96 -20.91
C GLU A 359 -7.68 8.53 -21.28
N SER A 360 -7.70 8.19 -22.57
CA SER A 360 -8.07 6.84 -23.02
C SER A 360 -6.92 5.82 -22.98
N SER A 361 -5.73 6.19 -22.51
CA SER A 361 -4.59 5.29 -22.47
C SER A 361 -4.86 4.10 -21.53
N ARG A 362 -4.41 2.92 -21.97
CA ARG A 362 -4.50 1.64 -21.25
C ARG A 362 -3.17 0.88 -21.23
N PHE A 363 -2.09 1.57 -21.55
CA PHE A 363 -0.80 0.95 -21.72
C PHE A 363 0.30 1.81 -21.11
N VAL A 364 1.09 1.21 -20.23
CA VAL A 364 2.27 1.85 -19.64
C VAL A 364 3.41 0.85 -19.70
N ALA A 365 4.55 1.28 -20.26
CA ALA A 365 5.74 0.47 -20.32
C ALA A 365 7.00 1.30 -20.07
N PHE A 366 8.03 0.67 -19.55
CA PHE A 366 9.32 1.31 -19.32
C PHE A 366 10.48 0.32 -19.43
N THR A 367 11.65 0.83 -19.77
CA THR A 367 12.93 0.15 -19.53
C THR A 367 13.56 0.71 -18.27
N LEU A 368 14.22 -0.16 -17.52
CA LEU A 368 14.96 0.20 -16.31
C LEU A 368 16.35 -0.44 -16.34
N LYS A 369 17.36 0.41 -16.15
CA LYS A 369 18.76 -0.02 -16.00
C LYS A 369 19.06 -0.45 -14.57
N ASP A 370 19.66 -1.61 -14.46
CA ASP A 370 19.99 -2.30 -13.23
C ASP A 370 21.46 -2.74 -13.24
N SER A 371 22.17 -2.50 -12.15
CA SER A 371 23.58 -2.85 -12.05
C SER A 371 23.85 -4.36 -11.99
N ILE A 372 22.85 -5.17 -11.63
CA ILE A 372 22.94 -6.62 -11.44
C ILE A 372 22.28 -7.36 -12.62
N LYS A 373 21.08 -6.96 -13.01
CA LYS A 373 20.25 -7.58 -14.06
C LYS A 373 20.48 -6.97 -15.46
N GLY A 374 21.28 -5.91 -15.57
CA GLY A 374 21.55 -5.22 -16.83
C GLY A 374 20.44 -4.21 -17.19
N GLU A 375 19.56 -4.56 -18.12
CA GLU A 375 18.40 -3.73 -18.46
C GLU A 375 17.18 -4.66 -18.56
N PHE A 376 16.04 -4.23 -18.01
CA PHE A 376 14.80 -4.96 -18.17
C PHE A 376 13.67 -4.06 -18.64
N TYR A 377 12.77 -4.64 -19.45
CA TYR A 377 11.58 -3.99 -19.99
C TYR A 377 10.36 -4.48 -19.23
N VAL A 378 9.53 -3.58 -18.75
CA VAL A 378 8.26 -3.89 -18.08
C VAL A 378 7.13 -3.22 -18.85
N ALA A 379 6.03 -3.95 -19.06
CA ALA A 379 4.81 -3.36 -19.64
C ALA A 379 3.55 -3.87 -18.95
N PHE A 380 2.56 -3.00 -18.89
CA PHE A 380 1.21 -3.24 -18.39
C PHE A 380 0.21 -2.91 -19.49
N ASN A 381 -0.50 -3.93 -19.98
CA ASN A 381 -1.66 -3.75 -20.86
C ASN A 381 -2.94 -3.90 -20.03
N ALA A 382 -3.54 -2.79 -19.65
CA ALA A 382 -4.83 -2.73 -18.96
C ALA A 382 -6.03 -2.64 -19.93
N SER A 383 -5.79 -2.87 -21.23
CA SER A 383 -6.85 -2.87 -22.24
C SER A 383 -7.59 -4.20 -22.28
N HIS A 384 -8.86 -4.14 -22.68
CA HIS A 384 -9.66 -5.31 -23.04
C HIS A 384 -9.22 -5.94 -24.38
N MET A 385 -8.35 -5.26 -25.13
CA MET A 385 -7.80 -5.74 -26.40
C MET A 385 -6.38 -6.31 -26.23
N PRO A 386 -6.02 -7.41 -26.92
CA PRO A 386 -4.64 -7.82 -27.06
C PRO A 386 -3.87 -6.84 -27.96
N VAL A 387 -2.56 -6.75 -27.76
CA VAL A 387 -1.69 -5.81 -28.48
C VAL A 387 -0.37 -6.47 -28.86
N THR A 388 0.25 -6.03 -29.95
CA THR A 388 1.65 -6.35 -30.26
C THR A 388 2.45 -5.08 -30.07
N ILE A 389 3.48 -5.14 -29.22
CA ILE A 389 4.29 -3.98 -28.86
C ILE A 389 5.64 -4.04 -29.57
N GLY A 390 6.19 -2.89 -29.92
CA GLY A 390 7.58 -2.73 -30.35
C GLY A 390 8.50 -2.55 -29.16
N LEU A 391 9.55 -3.35 -29.11
CA LEU A 391 10.60 -3.31 -28.09
C LEU A 391 11.72 -2.35 -28.54
N PRO A 392 12.36 -1.63 -27.60
CA PRO A 392 13.46 -0.74 -27.96
C PRO A 392 14.67 -1.55 -28.43
N GLU A 393 15.20 -1.19 -29.61
CA GLU A 393 16.40 -1.83 -30.16
C GLU A 393 17.64 -1.49 -29.32
N ARG A 394 18.49 -2.50 -29.12
CA ARG A 394 19.76 -2.42 -28.38
C ARG A 394 20.80 -3.17 -29.21
N PRO A 395 21.67 -2.49 -29.96
CA PRO A 395 22.62 -3.16 -30.84
C PRO A 395 23.52 -4.15 -30.10
N GLY A 396 23.55 -5.41 -30.55
CA GLY A 396 24.31 -6.50 -29.92
C GLY A 396 23.59 -7.20 -28.76
N TYR A 397 22.31 -6.91 -28.55
CA TYR A 397 21.49 -7.50 -27.50
C TYR A 397 20.11 -7.88 -28.03
N LYS A 398 19.48 -8.85 -27.37
CA LYS A 398 18.08 -9.25 -27.56
C LYS A 398 17.29 -9.22 -26.26
N TRP A 399 15.98 -9.11 -26.39
CA TRP A 399 15.05 -9.24 -25.27
C TRP A 399 14.63 -10.69 -25.07
N GLU A 400 14.81 -11.23 -23.86
CA GLU A 400 14.31 -12.54 -23.46
C GLU A 400 13.14 -12.42 -22.47
N PRO A 401 12.08 -13.21 -22.62
CA PRO A 401 10.96 -13.20 -21.68
C PRO A 401 11.35 -13.79 -20.33
N LEU A 402 10.98 -13.09 -19.27
CA LEU A 402 11.08 -13.57 -17.89
C LEU A 402 9.70 -13.77 -17.28
N VAL A 403 8.81 -12.79 -17.41
CA VAL A 403 7.48 -12.81 -16.80
C VAL A 403 6.44 -12.50 -17.87
N ASP A 404 5.37 -13.28 -17.91
CA ASP A 404 4.20 -13.02 -18.76
C ASP A 404 2.93 -13.51 -18.05
N THR A 405 2.17 -12.58 -17.47
CA THR A 405 0.95 -12.93 -16.74
C THR A 405 -0.15 -13.47 -17.64
N GLY A 406 -0.01 -13.36 -18.97
CA GLY A 406 -0.90 -13.98 -19.95
C GLY A 406 -0.73 -15.50 -20.09
N LYS A 407 0.32 -16.07 -19.49
CA LYS A 407 0.62 -17.52 -19.55
C LYS A 407 0.08 -18.27 -18.35
N GLU A 408 -0.15 -19.57 -18.59
CA GLU A 408 -0.48 -20.50 -17.51
C GLU A 408 0.80 -20.88 -16.75
N PRO A 409 0.72 -21.10 -15.43
CA PRO A 409 1.82 -21.64 -14.65
C PRO A 409 2.33 -22.99 -15.21
N PRO A 410 3.64 -23.27 -15.12
CA PRO A 410 4.68 -22.44 -14.51
C PRO A 410 5.30 -21.41 -15.48
N TYR A 411 4.78 -21.27 -16.70
CA TYR A 411 5.33 -20.43 -17.77
C TYR A 411 4.98 -18.94 -17.63
N ASP A 412 4.20 -18.58 -16.62
CA ASP A 412 3.96 -17.20 -16.20
C ASP A 412 5.22 -16.52 -15.65
N PHE A 413 6.20 -17.31 -15.19
CA PHE A 413 7.53 -16.86 -14.79
C PHE A 413 8.59 -17.88 -15.22
N LEU A 414 9.44 -17.51 -16.17
CA LEU A 414 10.43 -18.40 -16.80
C LEU A 414 11.73 -18.51 -16.00
N THR A 415 11.77 -19.40 -15.01
CA THR A 415 13.00 -19.71 -14.26
C THR A 415 13.94 -20.63 -15.05
N ALA A 416 15.24 -20.57 -14.76
CA ALA A 416 16.26 -21.33 -15.49
C ALA A 416 16.10 -22.86 -15.38
N ASP A 417 15.47 -23.33 -14.31
CA ASP A 417 15.22 -24.75 -14.01
C ASP A 417 13.92 -25.28 -14.61
N LEU A 418 13.16 -24.47 -15.37
CA LEU A 418 11.90 -24.92 -15.94
C LEU A 418 12.08 -25.97 -17.03
N PRO A 419 11.29 -27.06 -16.98
CA PRO A 419 11.15 -27.97 -18.12
C PRO A 419 10.71 -27.21 -19.37
N GLU A 420 11.31 -27.54 -20.51
CA GLU A 420 10.94 -26.99 -21.82
C GLU A 420 10.99 -25.45 -21.93
N ARG A 421 11.76 -24.77 -21.07
CA ARG A 421 11.99 -23.31 -21.14
C ARG A 421 12.36 -22.86 -22.55
N ASP A 422 13.33 -23.53 -23.17
CA ASP A 422 13.79 -23.17 -24.51
C ASP A 422 12.70 -23.32 -25.57
N THR A 423 11.82 -24.33 -25.42
CA THR A 423 10.67 -24.52 -26.30
C THR A 423 9.67 -23.38 -26.11
N ALA A 424 9.39 -22.98 -24.86
CA ALA A 424 8.51 -21.87 -24.56
C ALA A 424 9.04 -20.55 -25.15
N ILE A 425 10.34 -20.28 -25.03
CA ILE A 425 10.98 -19.08 -25.62
C ILE A 425 10.94 -19.14 -27.15
N LYS A 426 11.18 -20.32 -27.75
CA LYS A 426 11.09 -20.50 -29.21
C LYS A 426 9.71 -20.20 -29.79
N GLN A 427 8.63 -20.29 -29.01
CA GLN A 427 7.31 -19.86 -29.50
C GLN A 427 7.25 -18.37 -29.83
N TYR A 428 8.18 -17.59 -29.28
CA TYR A 428 8.27 -16.14 -29.43
C TYR A 428 9.43 -15.68 -30.31
N CYS A 429 10.33 -16.57 -30.74
CA CYS A 429 11.56 -16.16 -31.43
C CYS A 429 11.27 -15.27 -32.63
N HIS A 430 10.28 -15.61 -33.47
CA HIS A 430 9.91 -14.79 -34.62
C HIS A 430 9.45 -13.37 -34.28
N PHE A 431 8.82 -13.18 -33.11
CA PHE A 431 8.45 -11.85 -32.64
C PHE A 431 9.67 -11.12 -32.07
N LEU A 432 10.45 -11.79 -31.22
CA LEU A 432 11.63 -11.22 -30.57
C LEU A 432 12.73 -10.85 -31.58
N ASP A 433 12.96 -11.67 -32.61
CA ASP A 433 13.86 -11.40 -33.73
C ASP A 433 13.46 -10.13 -34.49
N ALA A 434 12.18 -9.77 -34.46
CA ALA A 434 11.63 -8.55 -35.04
C ALA A 434 11.50 -7.40 -34.03
N ASN A 435 12.03 -7.54 -32.80
CA ASN A 435 11.81 -6.62 -31.68
C ASN A 435 10.32 -6.36 -31.39
N LEU A 436 9.50 -7.41 -31.46
CA LEU A 436 8.08 -7.38 -31.15
C LEU A 436 7.75 -8.31 -29.98
N TYR A 437 6.68 -8.02 -29.25
CA TYR A 437 6.11 -8.95 -28.27
C TYR A 437 4.57 -8.89 -28.27
N PRO A 438 3.86 -10.02 -28.43
CA PRO A 438 2.40 -10.03 -28.33
C PRO A 438 1.96 -10.18 -26.87
N MET A 439 1.13 -9.25 -26.41
CA MET A 439 0.50 -9.25 -25.09
C MET A 439 -1.01 -9.51 -25.24
N VAL A 440 -1.55 -10.35 -24.35
CA VAL A 440 -3.00 -10.55 -24.27
C VAL A 440 -3.67 -9.35 -23.58
N SER A 441 -5.01 -9.32 -23.58
CA SER A 441 -5.75 -8.32 -22.79
C SER A 441 -5.52 -8.52 -21.30
N TYR A 442 -5.43 -7.42 -20.54
CA TYR A 442 -5.22 -7.43 -19.09
C TYR A 442 -4.01 -8.29 -18.69
N SER A 443 -2.83 -7.98 -19.22
CA SER A 443 -1.60 -8.69 -18.90
C SER A 443 -0.42 -7.75 -18.68
N SER A 444 0.60 -8.28 -18.00
CA SER A 444 1.83 -7.58 -17.69
C SER A 444 3.02 -8.49 -18.00
N ILE A 445 4.13 -7.90 -18.42
CA ILE A 445 5.33 -8.65 -18.80
C ILE A 445 6.59 -8.04 -18.18
N ILE A 446 7.62 -8.87 -18.03
CA ILE A 446 9.01 -8.46 -17.79
C ILE A 446 9.89 -9.21 -18.79
N LEU A 447 10.70 -8.47 -19.53
CA LEU A 447 11.72 -9.00 -20.43
C LEU A 447 13.10 -8.56 -19.94
N LEU A 448 14.10 -9.42 -20.04
CA LEU A 448 15.50 -9.12 -19.73
C LEU A 448 16.28 -8.86 -21.01
N LEU A 449 17.18 -7.87 -20.98
CA LEU A 449 18.12 -7.66 -22.06
C LEU A 449 19.31 -8.61 -21.88
N VAL A 450 19.61 -9.40 -22.89
CA VAL A 450 20.74 -10.35 -22.90
C VAL A 450 21.61 -10.11 -24.12
N GLU A 451 22.91 -10.40 -24.01
CA GLU A 451 23.83 -10.35 -25.15
C GLU A 451 23.42 -11.37 -26.22
N ASP A 452 23.51 -10.95 -27.48
CA ASP A 452 22.94 -11.70 -28.61
C ASP A 452 23.77 -12.92 -29.05
#